data_AF-A0AAD9ZE65-F1
#
_entry.id   AF-A0AAD9ZE65-F1
#
_cell.length_a   1.000
_cell.length_b   1.000
_cell.length_c   1.000
_cell.angle_alpha   90.00
_cell.angle_beta   90.00
_cell.angle_gamma   90.00
#
_symmetry.space_group_name_H-M   'P 1'
#
loop_
_entity.id
_entity.type
_entity.pdbx_description
1 polymer ?
#
loop_
_entity_poly.entity_id
_entity_poly.type
_entity_poly.pdbx_seq_one_letter_code
_entity_poly.pdbx_strand_id
1 'polypeptide(L)'
;MQAFLYAPLVYVDSKPQDPSKEYQARGMTLITITAPDSGPIATRQGDLIIPGTEVAFGGFSTLLGYKSTDSATDPDGGDRDVYLLGMTNNGIQLARARINDLTDFSKYTFWNPKSQNFSTSPPTPSVIDNSQMYMPGTFSSGSIFYSPYFQTFIMVYFNKMVDSTFYIRYLQLDVSLRKGAVWVAGGKKGKGIEAEDIEALVKYAWSAEQTLYASPPGPGGFNYARMTHSEFFNTLVVSYLMVSAEVLLGGCLPRGMC
;
A
#
# COMPACT_ATOMS: atom_id res chain seq x y z
N MET A 1 18.40 13.09 -2.34
CA MET A 1 17.50 11.94 -2.09
C MET A 1 16.09 12.32 -2.54
N GLN A 2 15.35 11.39 -3.17
CA GLN A 2 14.00 11.62 -3.66
C GLN A 2 13.08 10.51 -3.12
N ALA A 3 11.91 10.88 -2.62
CA ALA A 3 10.83 9.99 -2.24
C ALA A 3 9.57 10.36 -3.02
N PHE A 4 8.65 9.41 -3.16
CA PHE A 4 7.35 9.66 -3.76
C PHE A 4 6.24 9.10 -2.88
N LEU A 5 5.10 9.78 -2.88
CA LEU A 5 3.92 9.45 -2.09
C LEU A 5 2.69 9.56 -2.99
N TYR A 6 1.84 8.53 -2.94
CA TYR A 6 0.49 8.61 -3.47
C TYR A 6 -0.41 9.15 -2.37
N ALA A 7 -0.96 10.34 -2.59
CA ALA A 7 -1.83 11.01 -1.63
C ALA A 7 -3.25 11.11 -2.18
N PRO A 8 -4.29 10.88 -1.36
CA PRO A 8 -5.66 11.11 -1.77
C PRO A 8 -5.92 12.60 -1.98
N LEU A 9 -6.58 12.95 -3.07
CA LEU A 9 -7.08 14.30 -3.32
C LEU A 9 -8.49 14.40 -2.75
N VAL A 10 -8.64 15.11 -1.63
CA VAL A 10 -9.92 15.29 -0.93
C VAL A 10 -10.37 16.74 -1.05
N TYR A 11 -11.63 16.95 -1.45
CA TYR A 11 -12.25 18.27 -1.39
C TYR A 11 -13.26 18.31 -0.24
N VAL A 12 -13.22 19.39 0.53
CA VAL A 12 -14.27 19.73 1.49
C VAL A 12 -15.12 20.82 0.87
N ASP A 13 -16.41 20.54 0.78
CA ASP A 13 -17.38 21.47 0.25
C ASP A 13 -17.49 22.68 1.19
N SER A 14 -17.05 23.86 0.74
CA SER A 14 -16.66 25.01 1.58
C SER A 14 -17.80 25.80 2.23
N LYS A 15 -18.96 25.18 2.51
CA LYS A 15 -20.04 25.82 3.29
C LYS A 15 -20.00 25.28 4.73
N PRO A 16 -19.43 26.02 5.70
CA PRO A 16 -19.06 25.53 7.04
C PRO A 16 -20.22 25.24 8.00
N GLN A 17 -21.44 25.04 7.52
CA GLN A 17 -22.65 24.98 8.36
C GLN A 17 -23.42 23.66 8.27
N ASP A 18 -22.96 22.70 7.45
CA ASP A 18 -23.68 21.44 7.25
C ASP A 18 -22.83 20.24 7.72
N PRO A 19 -23.15 19.63 8.87
CA PRO A 19 -22.45 18.45 9.39
C PRO A 19 -22.68 17.17 8.56
N SER A 20 -23.53 17.22 7.51
CA SER A 20 -23.74 16.09 6.57
C SER A 20 -22.79 16.10 5.37
N LYS A 21 -21.87 17.07 5.28
CA LYS A 21 -20.93 17.16 4.15
C LYS A 21 -19.84 16.08 4.24
N GLU A 22 -20.06 15.02 3.48
CA GLU A 22 -19.13 13.91 3.29
C GLU A 22 -17.83 14.38 2.61
N TYR A 23 -16.69 13.95 3.13
CA TYR A 23 -15.40 14.07 2.45
C TYR A 23 -15.45 13.28 1.15
N GLN A 24 -15.35 13.95 0.00
CA GLN A 24 -15.34 13.27 -1.29
C GLN A 24 -13.90 13.15 -1.80
N ALA A 25 -13.38 11.91 -1.79
CA ALA A 25 -12.14 11.59 -2.48
C ALA A 25 -12.37 11.70 -4.00
N ARG A 26 -11.58 12.56 -4.66
CA ARG A 26 -11.62 12.73 -6.13
C ARG A 26 -10.69 11.77 -6.86
N GLY A 27 -9.77 11.14 -6.15
CA GLY A 27 -8.77 10.21 -6.67
C GLY A 27 -7.42 10.38 -5.97
N MET A 28 -6.34 9.95 -6.63
CA MET A 28 -4.98 10.03 -6.10
C MET A 28 -4.12 11.02 -6.89
N THR A 29 -3.25 11.72 -6.19
CA THR A 29 -2.17 12.56 -6.73
C THR A 29 -0.82 11.97 -6.37
N LEU A 30 0.20 12.27 -7.17
CA LEU A 30 1.60 11.92 -6.89
C LEU A 30 2.33 13.14 -6.32
N ILE A 31 2.89 12.96 -5.13
CA ILE A 31 3.77 13.95 -4.49
C ILE A 31 5.19 13.42 -4.53
N THR A 32 6.12 14.23 -5.00
CA THR A 32 7.55 13.97 -4.89
C THR A 32 8.11 14.81 -3.77
N ILE A 33 8.88 14.19 -2.89
CA ILE A 33 9.64 14.88 -1.85
C ILE A 33 11.12 14.79 -2.21
N THR A 34 11.76 15.93 -2.33
CA THR A 34 13.22 16.03 -2.47
C THR A 34 13.79 16.63 -1.20
N ALA A 35 14.96 16.17 -0.76
CA ALA A 35 15.63 16.71 0.42
C ALA A 35 16.97 17.35 0.04
N PRO A 36 16.98 18.59 -0.48
CA PRO A 36 18.20 19.39 -0.59
C PRO A 36 18.69 19.85 0.79
N ASP A 37 19.89 20.41 0.85
CA ASP A 37 20.50 20.93 2.10
C ASP A 37 19.66 22.03 2.75
N SER A 38 18.79 22.70 1.99
CA SER A 38 17.84 23.71 2.47
C SER A 38 16.60 23.14 3.15
N GLY A 39 16.47 21.82 3.26
CA GLY A 39 15.31 21.13 3.83
C GLY A 39 14.38 20.51 2.79
N PRO A 40 13.42 19.67 3.21
CA PRO A 40 12.57 18.90 2.29
C PRO A 40 11.59 19.78 1.51
N ILE A 41 11.50 19.54 0.22
CA ILE A 41 10.58 20.20 -0.71
C ILE A 41 9.61 19.15 -1.24
N ALA A 42 8.32 19.34 -0.96
CA ALA A 42 7.24 18.53 -1.52
C ALA A 42 6.65 19.22 -2.76
N THR A 43 6.66 18.50 -3.89
CA THR A 43 6.12 18.98 -5.17
C THR A 43 5.08 18.02 -5.69
N ARG A 44 3.90 18.53 -6.04
CA ARG A 44 2.87 17.74 -6.71
C ARG A 44 3.25 17.54 -8.18
N GLN A 45 3.33 16.28 -8.63
CA GLN A 45 3.72 15.92 -10.00
C GLN A 45 2.54 15.81 -10.98
N GLY A 46 1.31 15.90 -10.47
CA GLY A 46 0.08 15.96 -11.27
C GLY A 46 -1.16 15.98 -10.37
N ASP A 47 -2.20 16.69 -10.76
CA ASP A 47 -3.37 16.91 -9.89
C ASP A 47 -4.22 15.66 -9.68
N LEU A 48 -4.41 14.84 -10.71
CA LEU A 48 -5.19 13.61 -10.64
C LEU A 48 -4.49 12.54 -11.49
N ILE A 49 -3.75 11.65 -10.84
CA ILE A 49 -3.08 10.52 -11.51
C ILE A 49 -4.04 9.34 -11.60
N ILE A 50 -4.69 8.97 -10.49
CA ILE A 50 -5.66 7.87 -10.46
C ILE A 50 -7.03 8.48 -10.21
N PRO A 51 -8.01 8.35 -11.12
CA PRO A 51 -9.36 8.85 -10.91
C PRO A 51 -10.05 8.22 -9.70
N GLY A 52 -10.92 8.96 -9.01
CA GLY A 52 -11.71 8.44 -7.89
C GLY A 52 -12.76 7.39 -8.27
N THR A 53 -12.98 7.18 -9.57
CA THR A 53 -13.76 6.06 -10.09
C THR A 53 -12.99 4.75 -10.10
N GLU A 54 -11.68 4.78 -9.86
CA GLU A 54 -10.79 3.63 -9.81
C GLU A 54 -10.41 3.29 -8.37
N VAL A 55 -9.79 2.13 -8.18
CA VAL A 55 -9.18 1.80 -6.89
C VAL A 55 -8.04 2.77 -6.59
N ALA A 56 -8.00 3.28 -5.35
CA ALA A 56 -6.96 4.17 -4.85
C ALA A 56 -5.62 3.46 -4.65
N PHE A 57 -5.00 3.01 -5.76
CA PHE A 57 -3.71 2.32 -5.73
C PHE A 57 -2.62 3.21 -5.12
N GLY A 58 -1.82 2.61 -4.23
CA GLY A 58 -0.80 3.30 -3.44
C GLY A 58 -1.32 3.86 -2.12
N GLY A 59 -2.65 3.92 -1.93
CA GLY A 59 -3.26 4.38 -0.68
C GLY A 59 -3.20 3.37 0.47
N PHE A 60 -3.02 2.08 0.19
CA PHE A 60 -2.75 1.07 1.23
C PHE A 60 -1.26 0.91 1.48
N SER A 61 -0.49 0.63 0.43
CA SER A 61 0.95 0.46 0.53
C SER A 61 1.59 0.69 -0.83
N THR A 62 2.83 1.16 -0.83
CA THR A 62 3.63 1.40 -2.03
C THR A 62 5.01 0.79 -1.81
N LEU A 63 5.46 -0.03 -2.75
CA LEU A 63 6.72 -0.76 -2.65
C LEU A 63 7.57 -0.53 -3.91
N LEU A 64 8.84 -0.22 -3.71
CA LEU A 64 9.80 -0.11 -4.80
C LEU A 64 10.48 -1.46 -5.01
N GLY A 65 10.38 -2.01 -6.21
CA GLY A 65 10.98 -3.27 -6.60
C GLY A 65 11.97 -3.12 -7.75
N TYR A 66 12.78 -4.15 -7.92
CA TYR A 66 13.48 -4.34 -9.18
C TYR A 66 12.48 -4.47 -10.33
N LYS A 67 12.94 -4.14 -11.54
CA LYS A 67 12.16 -4.32 -12.75
C LYS A 67 11.63 -5.75 -12.83
N SER A 68 10.37 -5.86 -13.22
CA SER A 68 9.70 -7.15 -13.31
C SER A 68 10.36 -8.09 -14.32
N THR A 69 10.38 -9.37 -13.96
CA THR A 69 10.88 -10.47 -14.80
C THR A 69 9.98 -10.75 -16.00
N ASP A 70 8.74 -10.23 -16.00
CA ASP A 70 7.82 -10.28 -17.14
C ASP A 70 8.23 -9.33 -18.29
N SER A 71 9.21 -8.45 -18.08
CA SER A 71 9.71 -7.52 -19.10
C SER A 71 10.92 -8.10 -19.84
N ALA A 72 10.75 -8.44 -21.13
CA ALA A 72 11.79 -9.03 -21.97
C ALA A 72 13.00 -8.13 -22.27
N THR A 73 12.96 -6.85 -21.89
CA THR A 73 13.99 -5.86 -22.20
C THR A 73 14.76 -5.50 -20.94
N ASP A 74 15.95 -6.08 -20.80
CA ASP A 74 16.97 -5.72 -19.82
C ASP A 74 16.56 -5.78 -18.32
N PRO A 75 16.55 -6.98 -17.71
CA PRO A 75 16.32 -7.17 -16.28
C PRO A 75 17.49 -6.70 -15.39
N ASP A 76 18.63 -6.32 -15.99
CA ASP A 76 19.79 -5.76 -15.29
C ASP A 76 19.86 -4.22 -15.41
N GLY A 77 18.92 -3.61 -16.16
CA GLY A 77 18.79 -2.16 -16.27
C GLY A 77 18.45 -1.52 -14.92
N GLY A 78 18.94 -0.30 -14.69
CA GLY A 78 18.68 0.47 -13.46
C GLY A 78 17.21 0.84 -13.24
N ASP A 79 16.32 0.50 -14.17
CA ASP A 79 14.89 0.71 -14.06
C ASP A 79 14.30 0.00 -12.83
N ARG A 80 13.28 0.63 -12.25
CA ARG A 80 12.56 0.12 -11.08
C ARG A 80 11.06 0.11 -11.36
N ASP A 81 10.39 -0.89 -10.81
CA ASP A 81 8.94 -0.95 -10.80
C ASP A 81 8.41 -0.55 -9.42
N VAL A 82 7.25 0.08 -9.41
CA VAL A 82 6.53 0.47 -8.21
C VAL A 82 5.26 -0.37 -8.14
N TYR A 83 5.10 -1.08 -7.03
CA TYR A 83 3.96 -1.91 -6.72
C TYR A 83 3.04 -1.15 -5.78
N LEU A 84 1.78 -1.02 -6.18
CA LEU A 84 0.81 -0.12 -5.57
C LEU A 84 -0.39 -0.93 -5.11
N LEU A 85 -0.62 -0.96 -3.80
CA LEU A 85 -1.75 -1.66 -3.22
C LEU A 85 -2.87 -0.67 -2.93
N GLY A 86 -4.08 -1.04 -3.32
CA GLY A 86 -5.28 -0.25 -3.10
C GLY A 86 -6.38 -1.11 -2.49
N MET A 87 -7.12 -0.54 -1.53
CA MET A 87 -8.22 -1.23 -0.86
C MET A 87 -9.52 -1.07 -1.65
N THR A 88 -10.35 -2.10 -1.59
CA THR A 88 -11.74 -2.10 -2.04
C THR A 88 -12.67 -2.41 -0.86
N ASN A 89 -13.95 -2.66 -1.13
CA ASN A 89 -14.86 -3.15 -0.12
C ASN A 89 -14.62 -4.60 0.30
N ASN A 90 -13.97 -5.39 -0.56
CA ASN A 90 -13.88 -6.84 -0.41
C ASN A 90 -12.44 -7.36 -0.32
N GLY A 91 -11.45 -6.47 -0.40
CA GLY A 91 -10.06 -6.86 -0.28
C GLY A 91 -9.08 -5.81 -0.75
N ILE A 92 -7.88 -6.26 -1.07
CA ILE A 92 -6.81 -5.47 -1.68
C ILE A 92 -6.68 -5.88 -3.15
N GLN A 93 -6.43 -4.89 -4.01
CA GLN A 93 -5.98 -5.07 -5.38
C GLN A 93 -4.56 -4.50 -5.54
N LEU A 94 -3.83 -5.02 -6.53
CA LEU A 94 -2.43 -4.70 -6.77
C LEU A 94 -2.24 -4.17 -8.20
N ALA A 95 -1.61 -3.01 -8.30
CA ALA A 95 -1.11 -2.44 -9.54
C ALA A 95 0.42 -2.39 -9.54
N ARG A 96 0.99 -2.25 -10.73
CA ARG A 96 2.42 -2.09 -10.99
C ARG A 96 2.62 -1.07 -12.11
N ALA A 97 3.53 -0.14 -11.91
CA ALA A 97 3.95 0.84 -12.92
C ALA A 97 5.47 1.01 -12.87
N ARG A 98 6.09 1.40 -13.98
CA ARG A 98 7.51 1.77 -13.99
C ARG A 98 7.69 3.09 -13.25
N ILE A 99 8.81 3.26 -12.55
CA ILE A 99 9.10 4.48 -11.78
C ILE A 99 9.08 5.77 -12.63
N ASN A 100 9.42 5.66 -13.92
CA ASN A 100 9.40 6.79 -14.86
C ASN A 100 8.03 7.05 -15.48
N ASP A 101 7.06 6.15 -15.28
CA ASP A 101 5.72 6.21 -15.86
C ASP A 101 4.63 6.49 -14.81
N LEU A 102 5.01 6.85 -13.58
CA LEU A 102 4.09 7.04 -12.43
C LEU A 102 3.09 8.20 -12.60
N THR A 103 3.28 9.09 -13.57
CA THR A 103 2.34 10.18 -13.85
C THR A 103 1.32 9.82 -14.94
N ASP A 104 1.44 8.66 -15.58
CA ASP A 104 0.55 8.21 -16.65
C ASP A 104 -0.15 6.89 -16.26
N PHE A 105 -1.38 6.99 -15.76
CA PHE A 105 -2.16 5.83 -15.32
C PHE A 105 -2.41 4.81 -16.44
N SER A 106 -2.34 5.21 -17.72
CA SER A 106 -2.51 4.28 -18.84
C SER A 106 -1.35 3.28 -18.98
N LYS A 107 -0.20 3.56 -18.33
CA LYS A 107 0.98 2.67 -18.29
C LYS A 107 0.90 1.64 -17.17
N TYR A 108 -0.12 1.71 -16.33
CA TYR A 108 -0.24 0.84 -15.17
C TYR A 108 -0.69 -0.53 -15.62
N THR A 109 -0.17 -1.53 -14.94
CA THR A 109 -0.57 -2.92 -15.10
C THR A 109 -1.13 -3.44 -13.80
N PHE A 110 -2.10 -4.33 -13.86
CA PHE A 110 -2.90 -4.76 -12.72
C PHE A 110 -2.83 -6.26 -12.57
N TRP A 111 -2.55 -6.72 -11.36
CA TRP A 111 -2.47 -8.15 -11.06
C TRP A 111 -3.86 -8.77 -11.10
N ASN A 112 -4.02 -9.81 -11.93
CA ASN A 112 -5.20 -10.64 -11.99
C ASN A 112 -4.94 -11.95 -11.22
N PRO A 113 -5.55 -12.16 -10.04
CA PRO A 113 -5.27 -13.33 -9.21
C PRO A 113 -5.67 -14.66 -9.84
N LYS A 114 -6.74 -14.67 -10.66
CA LYS A 114 -7.28 -15.87 -11.29
C LYS A 114 -6.36 -16.42 -12.38
N SER A 115 -5.84 -15.53 -13.23
CA SER A 115 -4.90 -15.88 -14.29
C SER A 115 -3.44 -15.77 -13.87
N GLN A 116 -3.20 -15.24 -12.67
CA GLN A 116 -1.90 -14.98 -12.08
C GLN A 116 -0.97 -14.22 -13.04
N ASN A 117 -1.46 -13.17 -13.68
CA ASN A 117 -0.69 -12.35 -14.59
C ASN A 117 -1.02 -10.86 -14.39
N PHE A 118 -0.15 -10.01 -14.92
CA PHE A 118 -0.44 -8.58 -15.02
C PHE A 118 -1.18 -8.29 -16.33
N SER A 119 -2.24 -7.50 -16.25
CA SER A 119 -3.02 -7.03 -17.40
C SER A 119 -3.01 -5.51 -17.48
N THR A 120 -3.27 -4.93 -18.65
CA THR A 120 -3.34 -3.47 -18.83
C THR A 120 -4.72 -2.89 -18.50
N SER A 121 -5.72 -3.73 -18.24
CA SER A 121 -7.07 -3.29 -17.91
C SER A 121 -7.23 -3.21 -16.40
N PRO A 122 -7.67 -2.06 -15.85
CA PRO A 122 -7.90 -1.95 -14.41
C PRO A 122 -9.01 -2.91 -13.98
N PRO A 123 -8.86 -3.58 -12.82
CA PRO A 123 -9.94 -4.36 -12.24
C PRO A 123 -11.09 -3.45 -11.81
N THR A 124 -12.33 -3.92 -11.92
CA THR A 124 -13.48 -3.12 -11.51
C THR A 124 -13.47 -2.92 -9.98
N PRO A 125 -13.55 -1.67 -9.47
CA PRO A 125 -13.48 -1.41 -8.02
C PRO A 125 -14.62 -2.02 -7.20
N SER A 126 -15.77 -2.23 -7.84
CA SER A 126 -16.98 -2.81 -7.23
C SER A 126 -17.03 -4.33 -7.30
N VAL A 127 -15.94 -5.01 -7.72
CA VAL A 127 -15.90 -6.47 -7.73
C VAL A 127 -16.11 -7.00 -6.32
N ILE A 128 -17.08 -7.90 -6.19
CA ILE A 128 -17.41 -8.62 -4.95
C ILE A 128 -16.82 -10.03 -4.92
N ASP A 129 -16.32 -10.51 -6.06
CA ASP A 129 -15.74 -11.83 -6.20
C ASP A 129 -14.35 -11.87 -5.56
N ASN A 130 -14.25 -12.57 -4.42
CA ASN A 130 -12.99 -12.76 -3.68
C ASN A 130 -11.89 -13.41 -4.53
N SER A 131 -12.24 -14.18 -5.58
CA SER A 131 -11.26 -14.80 -6.47
C SER A 131 -10.55 -13.80 -7.40
N GLN A 132 -11.03 -12.56 -7.44
CA GLN A 132 -10.43 -11.45 -8.20
C GLN A 132 -9.68 -10.45 -7.31
N MET A 133 -9.64 -10.69 -6.00
CA MET A 133 -8.87 -9.86 -5.06
C MET A 133 -7.45 -10.42 -4.91
N TYR A 134 -6.46 -9.53 -4.92
CA TYR A 134 -5.09 -9.92 -4.59
C TYR A 134 -5.04 -10.51 -3.17
N MET A 135 -5.75 -9.87 -2.25
CA MET A 135 -5.98 -10.40 -0.92
C MET A 135 -7.44 -10.13 -0.52
N PRO A 136 -8.31 -11.15 -0.45
CA PRO A 136 -9.67 -10.98 0.02
C PRO A 136 -9.68 -10.71 1.54
N GLY A 137 -10.58 -9.83 1.99
CA GLY A 137 -10.69 -9.46 3.40
C GLY A 137 -11.19 -8.04 3.60
N THR A 138 -11.24 -7.59 4.85
CA THR A 138 -11.61 -6.22 5.20
C THR A 138 -10.37 -5.47 5.64
N PHE A 139 -10.11 -4.33 4.98
CA PHE A 139 -8.93 -3.50 5.21
C PHE A 139 -9.36 -2.04 5.31
N SER A 140 -8.78 -1.29 6.24
CA SER A 140 -8.99 0.16 6.38
C SER A 140 -7.71 0.97 6.21
N SER A 141 -6.58 0.46 6.70
CA SER A 141 -5.25 1.05 6.55
C SER A 141 -4.21 -0.01 6.88
N GLY A 142 -2.98 0.17 6.41
CA GLY A 142 -1.89 -0.75 6.70
C GLY A 142 -0.64 -0.38 5.93
N SER A 143 0.35 -1.26 5.93
CA SER A 143 1.49 -1.20 5.03
C SER A 143 2.17 -2.56 4.94
N ILE A 144 2.91 -2.76 3.86
CA ILE A 144 3.75 -3.93 3.61
C ILE A 144 5.20 -3.47 3.59
N PHE A 145 6.08 -4.23 4.22
CA PHE A 145 7.51 -4.01 4.17
C PHE A 145 8.27 -5.34 4.21
N TYR A 146 9.49 -5.34 3.67
CA TYR A 146 10.39 -6.48 3.80
C TYR A 146 11.14 -6.39 5.13
N SER A 147 11.21 -7.49 5.87
CA SER A 147 12.05 -7.60 7.07
C SER A 147 13.33 -8.39 6.74
N PRO A 148 14.52 -7.75 6.75
CA PRO A 148 15.78 -8.47 6.56
C PRO A 148 16.06 -9.50 7.66
N TYR A 149 15.56 -9.25 8.88
CA TYR A 149 15.74 -10.16 10.01
C TYR A 149 14.96 -11.46 9.83
N PHE A 150 13.68 -11.37 9.43
CA PHE A 150 12.83 -12.54 9.19
C PHE A 150 12.91 -13.06 7.75
N GLN A 151 13.64 -12.36 6.87
CA GLN A 151 13.77 -12.65 5.44
C GLN A 151 12.42 -12.85 4.74
N THR A 152 11.41 -12.06 5.09
CA THR A 152 10.07 -12.16 4.50
C THR A 152 9.37 -10.81 4.48
N PHE A 153 8.36 -10.68 3.61
CA PHE A 153 7.44 -9.56 3.64
C PHE A 153 6.44 -9.70 4.78
N ILE A 154 6.24 -8.60 5.50
CA ILE A 154 5.28 -8.47 6.58
C ILE A 154 4.25 -7.42 6.17
N MET A 155 2.99 -7.76 6.35
CA MET A 155 1.86 -6.85 6.25
C MET A 155 1.31 -6.61 7.65
N VAL A 156 1.22 -5.34 8.04
CA VAL A 156 0.53 -4.92 9.26
C VAL A 156 -0.62 -4.00 8.87
N TYR A 157 -1.81 -4.25 9.41
CA TYR A 157 -3.01 -3.52 9.00
C TYR A 157 -4.10 -3.48 10.06
N PHE A 158 -5.04 -2.57 9.84
CA PHE A 158 -6.35 -2.54 10.47
C PHE A 158 -7.40 -3.05 9.49
N ASN A 159 -8.36 -3.78 10.02
CA ASN A 159 -9.56 -4.14 9.26
C ASN A 159 -10.57 -2.97 9.28
N LYS A 160 -11.74 -3.16 8.66
CA LYS A 160 -12.85 -2.19 8.73
C LYS A 160 -13.67 -2.32 10.01
N MET A 161 -13.36 -3.32 10.83
CA MET A 161 -14.04 -3.50 12.08
C MET A 161 -13.53 -2.46 13.06
N VAL A 162 -14.47 -2.02 13.86
CA VAL A 162 -14.27 -0.99 14.83
C VAL A 162 -13.76 -1.70 16.10
N ASP A 163 -12.55 -2.25 16.04
CA ASP A 163 -12.02 -3.19 17.04
C ASP A 163 -10.66 -2.81 17.63
N SER A 164 -10.05 -1.72 17.14
CA SER A 164 -8.73 -1.23 17.57
C SER A 164 -7.62 -2.30 17.54
N THR A 165 -7.72 -3.26 16.62
CA THR A 165 -6.79 -4.38 16.52
C THR A 165 -5.85 -4.23 15.33
N PHE A 166 -4.56 -4.36 15.61
CA PHE A 166 -3.52 -4.57 14.61
C PHE A 166 -3.48 -6.03 14.23
N TYR A 167 -3.59 -6.28 12.94
CA TYR A 167 -3.42 -7.58 12.34
C TYR A 167 -2.06 -7.67 11.65
N ILE A 168 -1.52 -8.88 11.61
CA ILE A 168 -0.29 -9.21 10.91
C ILE A 168 -0.49 -10.42 10.00
N ARG A 169 0.09 -10.33 8.82
CA ARG A 169 0.34 -11.45 7.91
C ARG A 169 1.79 -11.41 7.46
N TYR A 170 2.35 -12.54 7.11
CA TYR A 170 3.67 -12.63 6.49
C TYR A 170 3.63 -13.53 5.27
N LEU A 171 4.59 -13.34 4.35
CA LEU A 171 4.67 -14.14 3.15
C LEU A 171 5.30 -15.50 3.45
N GLN A 172 4.61 -16.58 3.08
CA GLN A 172 5.06 -17.97 3.26
C GLN A 172 5.91 -18.39 2.05
N LEU A 173 7.22 -18.15 2.13
CA LEU A 173 8.16 -18.40 1.03
C LEU A 173 8.33 -19.90 0.69
N ASP A 174 7.81 -20.80 1.52
CA ASP A 174 7.71 -22.24 1.29
C ASP A 174 6.42 -22.65 0.56
N VAL A 175 5.43 -21.76 0.46
CA VAL A 175 4.12 -22.02 -0.15
C VAL A 175 3.96 -21.22 -1.46
N SER A 176 4.37 -21.83 -2.58
CA SER A 176 4.19 -21.24 -3.91
C SER A 176 2.73 -21.27 -4.37
N LEU A 177 2.25 -20.16 -4.96
CA LEU A 177 0.93 -20.05 -5.60
C LEU A 177 0.84 -20.78 -6.96
N ARG A 178 1.98 -21.25 -7.50
CA ARG A 178 2.06 -22.03 -8.74
C ARG A 178 2.63 -23.42 -8.49
N LYS A 179 2.06 -24.44 -9.14
CA LYS A 179 2.65 -25.79 -9.22
C LYS A 179 3.79 -25.79 -10.25
N GLY A 180 4.99 -26.18 -9.83
CA GLY A 180 6.20 -26.23 -10.64
C GLY A 180 7.41 -25.73 -9.84
N ALA A 181 8.62 -26.23 -10.12
CA ALA A 181 9.84 -25.69 -9.52
C ALA A 181 9.87 -24.18 -9.80
N VAL A 182 9.85 -23.38 -8.73
CA VAL A 182 9.82 -21.91 -8.72
C VAL A 182 10.68 -21.39 -9.87
N TRP A 183 10.05 -21.01 -10.98
CA TRP A 183 10.61 -20.61 -12.29
C TRP A 183 12.10 -20.21 -12.38
N VAL A 184 13.01 -21.16 -12.13
CA VAL A 184 14.45 -21.13 -12.49
C VAL A 184 14.62 -21.15 -14.03
N ALA A 185 13.53 -21.18 -14.81
CA ALA A 185 13.56 -20.95 -16.25
C ALA A 185 13.14 -19.52 -16.68
N GLY A 186 12.79 -18.61 -15.75
CA GLY A 186 12.23 -17.29 -16.13
C GLY A 186 12.32 -16.12 -15.12
N GLY A 187 12.56 -16.34 -13.82
CA GLY A 187 12.98 -15.24 -12.92
C GLY A 187 14.31 -14.64 -13.38
N LYS A 188 14.71 -13.40 -13.01
CA LYS A 188 15.90 -12.64 -13.51
C LYS A 188 16.93 -13.48 -14.34
N LYS A 189 16.59 -13.85 -15.59
CA LYS A 189 17.37 -14.77 -16.47
C LYS A 189 17.69 -16.18 -15.91
N GLY A 190 16.72 -16.89 -15.36
CA GLY A 190 16.86 -18.25 -14.81
C GLY A 190 17.49 -18.32 -13.41
N LYS A 191 17.64 -17.19 -12.70
CA LYS A 191 18.21 -17.14 -11.34
C LYS A 191 17.19 -17.34 -10.22
N GLY A 192 15.89 -17.43 -10.56
CA GLY A 192 14.81 -17.43 -9.57
C GLY A 192 14.43 -16.01 -9.14
N ILE A 193 13.58 -15.93 -8.12
CA ILE A 193 13.15 -14.68 -7.45
C ILE A 193 13.73 -14.76 -6.04
N GLU A 194 14.39 -13.70 -5.59
CA GLU A 194 14.95 -13.62 -4.23
C GLU A 194 13.84 -13.30 -3.22
N ALA A 195 14.06 -13.57 -1.93
CA ALA A 195 13.04 -13.38 -0.90
C ALA A 195 12.62 -11.90 -0.74
N GLU A 196 13.56 -11.00 -1.00
CA GLU A 196 13.44 -9.54 -0.97
C GLU A 196 12.87 -8.94 -2.25
N ASP A 197 12.77 -9.71 -3.33
CA ASP A 197 12.21 -9.23 -4.58
C ASP A 197 10.69 -9.01 -4.40
N ILE A 198 10.20 -7.80 -4.67
CA ILE A 198 8.77 -7.46 -4.53
C ILE A 198 7.88 -8.41 -5.35
N GLU A 199 8.40 -9.01 -6.43
CA GLU A 199 7.67 -10.04 -7.17
C GLU A 199 7.25 -11.23 -6.32
N ALA A 200 7.96 -11.53 -5.22
CA ALA A 200 7.57 -12.57 -4.27
C ALA A 200 6.12 -12.42 -3.81
N LEU A 201 5.62 -11.17 -3.69
CA LEU A 201 4.24 -10.86 -3.30
C LEU A 201 3.17 -11.53 -4.16
N VAL A 202 3.46 -11.78 -5.43
CA VAL A 202 2.51 -12.41 -6.38
C VAL A 202 2.86 -13.87 -6.69
N LYS A 203 3.86 -14.43 -6.01
CA LYS A 203 4.38 -15.79 -6.25
C LYS A 203 4.16 -16.71 -5.06
N TYR A 204 4.14 -16.16 -3.85
CA TYR A 204 3.99 -16.92 -2.60
C TYR A 204 2.68 -16.59 -1.90
N ALA A 205 2.18 -17.54 -1.12
CA ALA A 205 0.98 -17.34 -0.32
C ALA A 205 1.28 -16.44 0.89
N TRP A 206 0.27 -15.69 1.32
CA TRP A 206 0.29 -15.04 2.62
C TRP A 206 -0.18 -16.01 3.71
N SER A 207 0.39 -15.87 4.90
CA SER A 207 -0.10 -16.55 6.08
C SER A 207 -1.58 -16.22 6.35
N ALA A 208 -2.22 -17.06 7.16
CA ALA A 208 -3.46 -16.67 7.83
C ALA A 208 -3.26 -15.38 8.62
N GLU A 209 -4.35 -14.62 8.77
CA GLU A 209 -4.40 -13.43 9.62
C GLU A 209 -4.12 -13.80 11.06
N GLN A 210 -3.31 -12.98 11.73
CA GLN A 210 -3.03 -13.10 13.16
C GLN A 210 -3.20 -11.74 13.84
N THR A 211 -3.61 -11.76 15.09
CA THR A 211 -3.62 -10.55 15.92
C THR A 211 -2.20 -10.24 16.36
N LEU A 212 -1.71 -9.05 15.97
CA LEU A 212 -0.44 -8.51 16.46
C LEU A 212 -0.63 -7.86 17.83
N TYR A 213 -1.64 -6.99 17.94
CA TYR A 213 -1.93 -6.25 19.16
C TYR A 213 -3.35 -5.70 19.14
N ALA A 214 -4.09 -5.82 20.23
CA ALA A 214 -5.36 -5.14 20.42
C ALA A 214 -5.16 -3.98 21.41
N SER A 215 -5.37 -2.74 20.95
CA SER A 215 -5.32 -1.59 21.85
C SER A 215 -6.51 -1.62 22.79
N PRO A 216 -6.33 -1.31 24.08
CA PRO A 216 -7.46 -1.06 24.96
C PRO A 216 -8.31 0.10 24.38
N PRO A 217 -9.64 0.07 24.57
CA PRO A 217 -10.53 1.14 24.12
C PRO A 217 -10.17 2.44 24.84
N GLY A 218 -10.09 3.54 24.09
CA GLY A 218 -9.83 4.87 24.66
C GLY A 218 -11.13 5.53 25.15
N PRO A 219 -11.03 6.62 25.94
CA PRO A 219 -12.20 7.38 26.41
C PRO A 219 -13.08 7.94 25.27
N GLY A 220 -12.53 8.08 24.06
CA GLY A 220 -13.22 8.55 22.85
C GLY A 220 -13.68 7.43 21.90
N GLY A 221 -13.65 6.16 22.33
CA GLY A 221 -14.03 5.02 21.51
C GLY A 221 -12.85 4.35 20.82
N PHE A 222 -12.97 4.13 19.51
CA PHE A 222 -12.08 3.27 18.74
C PHE A 222 -10.96 4.04 18.07
N ASN A 223 -9.82 3.36 17.89
CA ASN A 223 -8.65 3.93 17.24
C ASN A 223 -8.76 3.79 15.71
N TYR A 224 -8.61 4.90 14.98
CA TYR A 224 -8.60 4.94 13.52
C TYR A 224 -7.34 5.65 13.00
N ALA A 225 -7.01 5.43 11.72
CA ALA A 225 -5.90 6.04 10.98
C ALA A 225 -4.50 5.80 11.57
N ARG A 226 -3.97 4.59 11.37
CA ARG A 226 -2.61 4.25 11.82
C ARG A 226 -1.86 3.55 10.70
N MET A 227 -0.91 4.28 10.11
CA MET A 227 0.08 3.71 9.19
C MET A 227 1.23 3.09 9.98
N THR A 228 1.83 2.02 9.46
CA THR A 228 3.13 1.57 9.97
C THR A 228 4.25 2.32 9.27
N HIS A 229 5.12 2.94 10.07
CA HIS A 229 6.28 3.69 9.61
C HIS A 229 7.49 2.76 9.49
N SER A 230 7.62 2.09 8.35
CA SER A 230 8.71 1.14 8.07
C SER A 230 10.11 1.77 8.12
N GLU A 231 10.19 3.10 7.95
CA GLU A 231 11.40 3.91 8.01
C GLU A 231 12.11 3.84 9.38
N PHE A 232 11.39 3.59 10.47
CA PHE A 232 12.00 3.42 11.80
C PHE A 232 12.67 2.05 12.01
N PHE A 233 12.52 1.12 11.07
CA PHE A 233 13.07 -0.25 11.18
C PHE A 233 14.44 -0.41 10.50
N ASN A 234 14.84 0.53 9.62
CA ASN A 234 16.06 0.43 8.82
C ASN A 234 17.23 1.29 9.34
N THR A 235 17.06 2.02 10.44
CA THR A 235 18.16 2.71 11.12
C THR A 235 18.72 1.85 12.26
N LEU A 236 20.04 1.66 12.23
CA LEU A 236 20.91 0.97 13.20
C LEU A 236 20.93 1.70 14.57
N VAL A 237 19.77 1.97 15.16
CA VAL A 237 19.62 2.41 16.54
C VAL A 237 18.35 1.76 17.07
N VAL A 238 18.52 0.88 18.05
CA VAL A 238 17.46 0.17 18.79
C VAL A 238 16.25 1.08 18.98
N SER A 239 15.18 0.80 18.24
CA SER A 239 13.94 1.57 18.32
C SER A 239 12.78 0.60 18.47
N TYR A 240 12.11 0.70 19.61
CA TYR A 240 10.87 -0.02 19.91
C TYR A 240 9.81 0.32 18.88
N LEU A 241 8.91 -0.63 18.60
CA LEU A 241 7.72 -0.47 17.77
C LEU A 241 6.96 0.80 18.15
N MET A 242 7.23 1.92 17.46
CA MET A 242 6.47 3.15 17.61
C MET A 242 5.37 3.16 16.55
N VAL A 243 4.20 2.68 16.96
CA VAL A 243 2.95 2.96 16.28
C VAL A 243 2.60 4.42 16.61
N SER A 244 2.71 5.33 15.64
CA SER A 244 2.19 6.68 15.81
C SER A 244 0.66 6.63 15.81
N ALA A 245 0.03 7.19 16.83
CA ALA A 245 -1.39 7.46 16.88
C ALA A 245 -1.59 8.94 16.55
N GLU A 246 -1.89 9.28 15.30
CA GLU A 246 -2.41 10.61 15.01
C GLU A 246 -3.88 10.66 15.44
N VAL A 247 -4.12 11.24 16.61
CA VAL A 247 -5.47 11.60 17.03
C VAL A 247 -5.87 12.83 16.22
N LEU A 248 -6.71 12.65 15.21
CA LEU A 248 -7.51 13.75 14.67
C LEU A 248 -8.48 14.20 15.77
N LEU A 249 -8.02 15.12 16.64
CA LEU A 249 -8.87 15.83 17.58
C LEU A 249 -9.75 16.81 16.81
N GLY A 250 -10.79 16.28 16.16
CA GLY A 250 -11.96 17.05 15.74
C GLY A 250 -12.87 17.31 16.94
N GLY A 251 -12.35 17.94 17.99
CA GLY A 251 -13.10 18.34 19.17
C GLY A 251 -13.22 19.86 19.21
N CYS A 252 -14.39 20.38 18.82
CA CYS A 252 -14.76 21.75 19.15
C CYS A 252 -14.68 21.94 20.68
N LEU A 253 -13.72 22.72 21.15
CA LEU A 253 -13.74 23.27 22.51
C LEU A 253 -14.98 24.18 22.62
N PRO A 254 -15.86 24.00 23.64
CA PRO A 254 -16.86 25.00 23.94
C PRO A 254 -16.13 26.28 24.37
N ARG A 255 -16.31 27.35 23.60
CA ARG A 255 -16.00 28.70 24.07
C ARG A 255 -16.96 29.02 25.22
N GLY A 256 -16.41 29.34 26.38
CA GLY A 256 -17.09 30.14 27.39
C GLY A 256 -17.03 29.54 28.79
N MET A 257 -16.13 30.08 29.61
CA MET A 257 -16.38 30.45 31.00
C MET A 257 -15.18 31.27 31.52
N CYS A 258 -15.27 32.58 31.32
CA CYS A 258 -15.07 33.55 32.40
C CYS A 258 -16.45 34.14 32.69
#